data_AF-A0A9E2C2H6-F1
#
_entry.id   AF-A0A9E2C2H6-F1
#
_cell.length_a   1.000
_cell.length_b   1.000
_cell.length_c   1.000
_cell.angle_alpha   90.00
_cell.angle_beta   90.00
_cell.angle_gamma   90.00
#
_symmetry.space_group_name_H-M   'P 1'
#
loop_
_entity.id
_entity.type
_entity.pdbx_description
1 polymer ?
#
loop_
_entity_poly.entity_id
_entity_poly.type
_entity_poly.pdbx_seq_one_letter_code
_entity_poly.pdbx_strand_id
1 'polypeptide(L)'
;MKRFEDFTSWLVATTGAQKTALKLERFLPLFLDIEQRWGDIPDYAELVAAFGVVRLRRSLLALRWMEETGRLVVDEKVKREGSDRRRILTTLAMFDRSSHGFALLSGFHNVMIAEQQLQGTSMRTVRLSMTAAAGMLRRASVMKLMPPTQAVLDSYLTRTPGQRAAVTRFVRYLVEHTAIEMQIPPTNPARAHQLKRRRQERRVLRLMDKPLTDAVSTRRWLGAALSYFHGLDAAVARAVKLEQISRRDGGLLVEWKGDEYWVPIVGRAANSGP
;
A
#
# COMPACT_ATOMS: atom_id res chain seq x y z
N MET A 1 2.85 -30.11 -23.42
CA MET A 1 1.40 -29.90 -23.60
C MET A 1 0.53 -30.28 -22.41
N LYS A 2 0.80 -31.37 -21.70
CA LYS A 2 0.00 -31.80 -20.53
C LYS A 2 -0.30 -30.69 -19.51
N ARG A 3 0.67 -29.80 -19.23
CA ARG A 3 0.49 -28.66 -18.31
C ARG A 3 -0.46 -27.59 -18.85
N PHE A 4 -0.49 -27.40 -20.17
CA PHE A 4 -1.44 -26.49 -20.80
C PHE A 4 -2.86 -27.07 -20.70
N GLU A 5 -3.02 -28.36 -20.95
CA GLU A 5 -4.32 -29.07 -20.78
C GLU A 5 -4.85 -28.96 -19.34
N ASP A 6 -3.99 -29.23 -18.34
CA ASP A 6 -4.33 -29.08 -16.92
C ASP A 6 -4.73 -27.62 -16.59
N PHE A 7 -3.99 -26.64 -17.12
CA PHE A 7 -4.32 -25.22 -16.97
C PHE A 7 -5.65 -24.85 -17.62
N THR A 8 -5.93 -25.34 -18.83
CA THR A 8 -7.19 -25.05 -19.52
C THR A 8 -8.38 -25.64 -18.77
N SER A 9 -8.25 -26.85 -18.22
CA SER A 9 -9.28 -27.49 -17.39
C SER A 9 -9.58 -26.68 -16.14
N TRP A 10 -8.54 -26.22 -15.43
CA TRP A 10 -8.69 -25.32 -14.27
C TRP A 10 -9.29 -23.96 -14.66
N LEU A 11 -8.92 -23.41 -15.82
CA LEU A 11 -9.39 -22.09 -16.27
C LEU A 11 -10.87 -22.13 -16.64
N VAL A 12 -11.34 -23.22 -17.25
CA VAL A 12 -12.76 -23.49 -17.51
C VAL A 12 -13.54 -23.55 -16.20
N ALA A 13 -13.05 -24.30 -15.20
CA ALA A 13 -13.69 -24.40 -13.89
C ALA A 13 -13.73 -23.05 -13.14
N THR A 14 -12.71 -22.21 -13.31
CA THR A 14 -12.56 -20.95 -12.57
C THR A 14 -13.28 -19.75 -13.21
N THR A 15 -13.38 -19.71 -14.54
CA THR A 15 -13.88 -18.52 -15.26
C THR A 15 -15.05 -18.80 -16.22
N GLY A 16 -15.43 -20.07 -16.39
CA GLY A 16 -16.45 -20.53 -17.33
C GLY A 16 -15.91 -20.76 -18.74
N ALA A 17 -16.46 -21.75 -19.44
CA ALA A 17 -15.98 -22.22 -20.75
C ALA A 17 -15.93 -21.11 -21.82
N GLN A 18 -16.97 -20.29 -21.92
CA GLN A 18 -17.08 -19.24 -22.94
C GLN A 18 -16.01 -18.14 -22.79
N LYS A 19 -15.72 -17.72 -21.55
CA LYS A 19 -14.67 -16.72 -21.27
C LYS A 19 -13.26 -17.30 -21.40
N THR A 20 -13.13 -18.61 -21.26
CA THR A 20 -11.87 -19.35 -21.36
C THR A 20 -11.45 -19.50 -22.82
N ALA A 21 -12.38 -19.87 -23.70
CA ALA A 21 -12.15 -20.00 -25.15
C ALA A 21 -11.56 -18.71 -25.75
N LEU A 22 -12.10 -17.54 -25.38
CA LEU A 22 -11.63 -16.23 -25.85
C LEU A 22 -10.21 -15.83 -25.38
N LYS A 23 -9.64 -16.53 -24.39
CA LYS A 23 -8.36 -16.17 -23.76
C LYS A 23 -7.28 -17.23 -23.93
N LEU A 24 -7.63 -18.41 -24.42
CA LEU A 24 -6.77 -19.60 -24.46
C LEU A 24 -5.48 -19.35 -25.25
N GLU A 25 -5.63 -18.80 -26.46
CA GLU A 25 -4.52 -18.54 -27.38
C GLU A 25 -3.46 -17.61 -26.79
N ARG A 26 -3.87 -16.69 -25.91
CA ARG A 26 -2.94 -15.73 -25.28
C ARG A 26 -1.98 -16.41 -24.30
N PHE A 27 -2.36 -17.55 -23.72
CA PHE A 27 -1.52 -18.25 -22.74
C PHE A 27 -0.62 -19.30 -23.39
N LEU A 28 -1.01 -19.84 -24.55
CA LEU A 28 -0.27 -20.90 -25.26
C LEU A 28 1.22 -20.58 -25.46
N PRO A 29 1.63 -19.36 -25.89
CA PRO A 29 3.05 -19.03 -26.06
C PRO A 29 3.87 -19.12 -24.77
N LEU A 30 3.26 -18.86 -23.60
CA LEU A 30 3.97 -18.98 -22.32
C LEU A 30 4.27 -20.44 -21.99
N PHE A 31 3.31 -21.34 -22.22
CA PHE A 31 3.47 -22.76 -21.89
C PHE A 31 4.44 -23.46 -22.86
N LEU A 32 4.42 -23.09 -24.15
CA LEU A 32 5.40 -23.54 -25.13
C LEU A 32 6.83 -23.11 -24.74
N ASP A 33 7.01 -21.83 -24.39
CA ASP A 33 8.33 -21.33 -23.98
C ASP A 33 8.85 -22.02 -22.70
N ILE A 34 7.96 -22.30 -21.74
CA ILE A 34 8.33 -23.02 -20.50
C ILE A 34 8.75 -24.45 -20.81
N GLU A 35 7.96 -25.16 -21.61
CA GLU A 35 8.23 -26.54 -21.98
C GLU A 35 9.53 -26.68 -22.79
N GLN A 36 9.77 -25.76 -23.73
CA GLN A 36 10.97 -25.76 -24.56
C GLN A 36 12.25 -25.47 -23.75
N ARG A 37 12.18 -24.59 -22.75
CA ARG A 37 13.37 -24.14 -22.01
C ARG A 37 13.72 -25.00 -20.81
N TRP A 38 12.72 -25.46 -20.06
CA TRP A 38 12.96 -26.18 -18.80
C TRP A 38 12.35 -27.57 -18.77
N GLY A 39 11.44 -27.92 -19.69
CA GLY A 39 10.71 -29.18 -19.65
C GLY A 39 9.69 -29.29 -18.50
N ASP A 40 9.80 -28.48 -17.45
CA ASP A 40 8.85 -28.28 -16.35
C ASP A 40 8.69 -26.81 -15.94
N ILE A 41 7.76 -26.50 -15.04
CA ILE A 41 7.59 -25.17 -14.47
C ILE A 41 8.81 -24.85 -13.59
N PRO A 42 9.64 -23.87 -13.99
CA PRO A 42 10.82 -23.48 -13.22
C PRO A 42 10.41 -22.61 -12.02
N ASP A 43 11.38 -22.22 -11.20
CA ASP A 43 11.09 -21.37 -10.07
C ASP A 43 10.67 -19.94 -10.49
N TYR A 44 10.11 -19.17 -9.55
CA TYR A 44 9.63 -17.83 -9.86
C TYR A 44 10.74 -16.87 -10.30
N ALA A 45 11.96 -17.03 -9.78
CA ALA A 45 13.09 -16.16 -10.13
C ALA A 45 13.52 -16.42 -11.58
N GLU A 46 13.58 -17.67 -12.01
CA GLU A 46 13.88 -18.08 -13.38
C GLU A 46 12.82 -17.58 -14.36
N LEU A 47 11.52 -17.66 -14.00
CA LEU A 47 10.44 -17.08 -14.81
C LEU A 47 10.60 -15.57 -14.99
N VAL A 48 10.93 -14.85 -13.90
CA VAL A 48 11.11 -13.39 -13.94
C VAL A 48 12.33 -13.00 -14.77
N ALA A 49 13.44 -13.74 -14.65
CA ALA A 49 14.65 -13.51 -15.43
C ALA A 49 14.41 -13.72 -16.93
N ALA A 50 13.69 -14.79 -17.29
CA ALA A 50 13.49 -15.18 -18.69
C ALA A 50 12.42 -14.39 -19.44
N PHE A 51 11.33 -14.00 -18.77
CA PHE A 51 10.17 -13.38 -19.41
C PHE A 51 9.97 -11.92 -19.04
N GLY A 52 10.60 -11.47 -17.96
CA GLY A 52 10.39 -10.14 -17.40
C GLY A 52 9.00 -9.97 -16.77
N VAL A 53 8.91 -9.02 -15.85
CA VAL A 53 7.70 -8.77 -15.03
C VAL A 53 6.48 -8.34 -15.88
N VAL A 54 6.70 -7.67 -17.02
CA VAL A 54 5.63 -7.15 -17.88
C VAL A 54 4.90 -8.29 -18.60
N ARG A 55 5.64 -9.28 -19.13
CA ARG A 55 5.07 -10.44 -19.82
C ARG A 55 4.33 -11.34 -18.82
N LEU A 56 4.94 -11.60 -17.67
CA LEU A 56 4.31 -12.35 -16.57
C LEU A 56 3.01 -11.71 -16.06
N ARG A 57 2.93 -10.37 -16.04
CA ARG A 57 1.70 -9.65 -15.68
C ARG A 57 0.53 -9.90 -16.65
N ARG A 58 0.81 -10.17 -17.94
CA ARG A 58 -0.24 -10.53 -18.92
C ARG A 58 -0.73 -11.97 -18.74
N SER A 59 0.05 -12.78 -18.02
CA SER A 59 -0.21 -14.20 -17.76
C SER A 59 -0.50 -14.52 -16.29
N LEU A 60 -1.07 -13.57 -15.54
CA LEU A 60 -1.35 -13.73 -14.10
C LEU A 60 -2.24 -14.95 -13.77
N LEU A 61 -3.16 -15.31 -14.65
CA LEU A 61 -4.01 -16.50 -14.44
C LEU A 61 -3.22 -17.80 -14.56
N ALA A 62 -2.25 -17.87 -15.47
CA ALA A 62 -1.35 -19.01 -15.59
C ALA A 62 -0.45 -19.12 -14.35
N LEU A 63 0.13 -18.01 -13.89
CA LEU A 63 0.93 -18.01 -12.65
C LEU A 63 0.12 -18.39 -11.42
N ARG A 64 -1.13 -17.91 -11.32
CA ARG A 64 -2.04 -18.26 -10.23
C ARG A 64 -2.36 -19.75 -10.22
N TRP A 65 -2.61 -20.35 -11.38
CA TRP A 65 -2.80 -21.79 -11.48
C TRP A 65 -1.55 -22.58 -11.07
N MET A 66 -0.36 -22.15 -11.48
CA MET A 66 0.90 -22.80 -11.07
C MET A 66 1.12 -22.70 -9.55
N GLU A 67 0.74 -21.58 -8.93
CA GLU A 67 0.77 -21.36 -7.47
C GLU A 67 -0.26 -22.26 -6.75
N GLU A 68 -1.51 -22.30 -7.21
CA GLU A 68 -2.60 -23.10 -6.61
C GLU A 68 -2.39 -24.61 -6.75
N THR A 69 -1.71 -25.06 -7.81
CA THR A 69 -1.36 -26.47 -8.02
C THR A 69 -0.06 -26.89 -7.32
N GLY A 70 0.59 -25.98 -6.58
CA GLY A 70 1.85 -26.23 -5.87
C GLY A 70 3.06 -26.40 -6.80
N ARG A 71 2.90 -26.13 -8.11
CA ARG A 71 3.94 -26.29 -9.14
C ARG A 71 4.86 -25.07 -9.25
N LEU A 72 4.48 -23.96 -8.63
CA LEU A 72 5.29 -22.76 -8.49
C LEU A 72 5.32 -22.37 -7.01
N VAL A 73 6.45 -22.60 -6.36
CA VAL A 73 6.70 -22.06 -5.02
C VAL A 73 7.07 -20.59 -5.17
N VAL A 74 6.07 -19.71 -5.17
CA VAL A 74 6.32 -18.28 -5.06
C VAL A 74 6.76 -18.02 -3.63
N ASP A 75 8.06 -17.87 -3.40
CA ASP A 75 8.53 -17.35 -2.13
C ASP A 75 7.88 -15.96 -1.94
N GLU A 76 6.92 -15.88 -1.03
CA GLU A 76 6.23 -14.64 -0.72
C GLU A 76 7.21 -13.53 -0.36
N LYS A 77 8.37 -13.88 0.21
CA LYS A 77 9.45 -12.95 0.51
C LYS A 77 9.99 -12.33 -0.77
N VAL A 78 10.29 -13.14 -1.79
CA VAL A 78 10.77 -12.68 -3.12
C VAL A 78 9.71 -11.83 -3.82
N LYS A 79 8.43 -12.25 -3.78
CA LYS A 79 7.30 -11.48 -4.33
C LYS A 79 7.14 -10.12 -3.65
N ARG A 80 7.23 -10.09 -2.32
CA ARG A 80 7.16 -8.86 -1.51
C ARG A 80 8.35 -7.95 -1.78
N GLU A 81 9.55 -8.49 -1.86
CA GLU A 81 10.78 -7.74 -2.14
C GLU A 81 10.75 -7.12 -3.54
N GLY A 82 10.31 -7.86 -4.57
CA GLY A 82 10.10 -7.34 -5.91
C GLY A 82 9.01 -6.26 -5.98
N SER A 83 7.98 -6.34 -5.13
CA SER A 83 6.97 -5.28 -4.98
C SER A 83 7.56 -4.02 -4.35
N ASP A 84 8.36 -4.17 -3.29
CA ASP A 84 9.00 -3.05 -2.60
C ASP A 84 10.02 -2.35 -3.52
N ARG A 85 10.84 -3.09 -4.27
CA ARG A 85 11.75 -2.55 -5.30
C ARG A 85 11.02 -1.71 -6.35
N ARG A 86 9.91 -2.23 -6.92
CA ARG A 86 9.11 -1.48 -7.89
C ARG A 86 8.55 -0.18 -7.32
N ARG A 87 8.11 -0.20 -6.06
CA ARG A 87 7.59 1.00 -5.38
C ARG A 87 8.70 2.03 -5.13
N ILE A 88 9.91 1.60 -4.81
CA ILE A 88 11.08 2.48 -4.70
C ILE A 88 11.36 3.18 -6.04
N LEU A 89 11.41 2.41 -7.14
CA LEU A 89 11.62 2.98 -8.49
C LEU A 89 10.49 3.95 -8.90
N THR A 90 9.24 3.61 -8.56
CA THR A 90 8.10 4.50 -8.80
C THR A 90 8.24 5.80 -7.99
N THR A 91 8.77 5.72 -6.78
CA THR A 91 9.02 6.89 -5.92
C THR A 91 10.09 7.82 -6.50
N LEU A 92 11.18 7.24 -7.03
CA LEU A 92 12.23 7.98 -7.73
C LEU A 92 11.70 8.67 -8.99
N ALA A 93 10.87 7.97 -9.77
CA ALA A 93 10.29 8.48 -11.01
C ALA A 93 9.28 9.63 -10.80
N MET A 94 8.89 9.96 -9.56
CA MET A 94 8.05 11.12 -9.26
C MET A 94 8.77 12.45 -9.44
N PHE A 95 10.10 12.43 -9.51
CA PHE A 95 10.92 13.63 -9.65
C PHE A 95 11.56 13.66 -11.03
N ASP A 96 11.62 14.86 -11.62
CA ASP A 96 12.36 15.07 -12.85
C ASP A 96 13.86 14.80 -12.63
N ARG A 97 14.51 14.10 -13.57
CA ARG A 97 15.90 13.65 -13.43
C ARG A 97 16.90 14.80 -13.31
N SER A 98 16.61 15.98 -13.85
CA SER A 98 17.46 17.16 -13.71
C SER A 98 17.14 17.99 -12.46
N SER A 99 16.10 17.62 -11.70
CA SER A 99 15.71 18.36 -10.50
C SER A 99 16.64 18.09 -9.32
N HIS A 100 16.87 19.13 -8.51
CA HIS A 100 17.63 19.01 -7.27
C HIS A 100 17.00 17.99 -6.30
N GLY A 101 15.67 17.85 -6.30
CA GLY A 101 14.96 16.83 -5.52
C GLY A 101 15.30 15.40 -5.96
N PHE A 102 15.45 15.15 -7.26
CA PHE A 102 15.89 13.85 -7.77
C PHE A 102 17.34 13.54 -7.35
N ALA A 103 18.24 14.52 -7.43
CA ALA A 103 19.63 14.34 -6.98
C ALA A 103 19.71 13.92 -5.50
N LEU A 104 18.98 14.63 -4.61
CA LEU A 104 18.94 14.29 -3.19
C LEU A 104 18.31 12.91 -2.93
N LEU A 105 17.21 12.59 -3.61
CA LEU A 105 16.50 11.31 -3.41
C LEU A 105 17.28 10.11 -3.97
N SER A 106 17.97 10.28 -5.10
CA SER A 106 18.79 9.23 -5.72
C SER A 106 20.07 8.97 -4.94
N GLY A 107 20.75 10.01 -4.44
CA GLY A 107 21.89 9.83 -3.54
C GLY A 107 21.51 9.10 -2.25
N PHE A 108 20.37 9.46 -1.64
CA PHE A 108 19.84 8.74 -0.49
C PHE A 108 19.50 7.27 -0.79
N HIS A 109 18.91 7.00 -1.96
CA HIS A 109 18.64 5.64 -2.41
C HIS A 109 19.91 4.80 -2.47
N ASN A 110 21.00 5.34 -3.02
CA ASN A 110 22.27 4.63 -3.15
C ASN A 110 22.84 4.26 -1.78
N VAL A 111 22.81 5.18 -0.81
CA VAL A 111 23.23 4.90 0.58
C VAL A 111 22.38 3.78 1.19
N MET A 112 21.06 3.86 1.05
CA MET A 112 20.15 2.85 1.61
C MET A 112 20.32 1.46 0.97
N ILE A 113 20.65 1.37 -0.32
CA ILE A 113 20.92 0.10 -0.99
C ILE A 113 22.27 -0.47 -0.55
N ALA A 114 23.30 0.35 -0.39
CA ALA A 114 24.58 -0.09 0.17
C ALA A 114 24.43 -0.63 1.60
N GLU A 115 23.69 0.07 2.47
CA GLU A 115 23.33 -0.41 3.81
C GLU A 115 22.52 -1.71 3.78
N GLN A 116 21.61 -1.87 2.82
CA GLN A 116 20.83 -3.10 2.67
C GLN A 116 21.72 -4.30 2.35
N GLN A 117 22.72 -4.11 1.49
CA GLN A 117 23.66 -5.17 1.10
C GLN A 117 24.64 -5.51 2.21
N LEU A 118 25.13 -4.51 2.96
CA LEU A 118 26.13 -4.69 4.02
C LEU A 118 25.53 -5.13 5.37
N GLN A 119 24.39 -4.55 5.77
CA GLN A 119 23.81 -4.73 7.11
C GLN A 119 22.48 -5.49 7.11
N GLY A 120 22.04 -6.01 5.96
CA GLY A 120 20.82 -6.81 5.86
C GLY A 120 19.52 -6.04 6.13
N THR A 121 19.53 -4.71 6.03
CA THR A 121 18.32 -3.89 6.20
C THR A 121 17.22 -4.33 5.24
N SER A 122 16.02 -4.65 5.71
CA SER A 122 14.96 -5.15 4.81
C SER A 122 14.62 -4.16 3.68
N MET A 123 14.27 -4.67 2.49
CA MET A 123 13.79 -3.84 1.37
C MET A 123 12.53 -3.04 1.74
N ARG A 124 11.73 -3.54 2.69
CA ARG A 124 10.59 -2.81 3.28
C ARG A 124 11.05 -1.53 3.98
N THR A 125 12.13 -1.60 4.76
CA THR A 125 12.72 -0.44 5.43
C THR A 125 13.21 0.57 4.41
N VAL A 126 13.95 0.12 3.39
CA VAL A 126 14.38 0.98 2.27
C VAL A 126 13.19 1.69 1.65
N ARG A 127 12.12 0.94 1.29
CA ARG A 127 10.91 1.53 0.72
C ARG A 127 10.26 2.57 1.65
N LEU A 128 10.13 2.28 2.94
CA LEU A 128 9.51 3.20 3.89
C LEU A 128 10.31 4.50 4.02
N SER A 129 11.63 4.41 4.11
CA SER A 129 12.52 5.58 4.14
C SER A 129 12.47 6.39 2.85
N MET A 130 12.51 5.72 1.69
CA MET A 130 12.35 6.37 0.38
C MET A 130 11.01 7.10 0.25
N THR A 131 9.93 6.48 0.72
CA THR A 131 8.59 7.10 0.72
C THR A 131 8.56 8.36 1.58
N ALA A 132 9.19 8.33 2.76
CA ALA A 132 9.26 9.47 3.65
C ALA A 132 10.11 10.62 3.08
N ALA A 133 11.29 10.29 2.54
CA ALA A 133 12.17 11.24 1.86
C ALA A 133 11.46 11.96 0.70
N ALA A 134 10.82 11.20 -0.20
CA ALA A 134 10.05 11.77 -1.30
C ALA A 134 8.87 12.64 -0.81
N GLY A 135 8.20 12.22 0.26
CA GLY A 135 7.15 13.03 0.89
C GLY A 135 7.65 14.37 1.41
N MET A 136 8.83 14.39 2.03
CA MET A 136 9.48 15.61 2.52
C MET A 136 9.95 16.50 1.36
N LEU A 137 10.57 15.94 0.32
CA LEU A 137 11.00 16.68 -0.88
C LEU A 137 9.83 17.27 -1.67
N ARG A 138 8.70 16.57 -1.74
CA ARG A 138 7.47 17.15 -2.30
C ARG A 138 6.97 18.32 -1.45
N ARG A 139 7.11 18.24 -0.12
CA ARG A 139 6.75 19.36 0.76
C ARG A 139 7.67 20.56 0.53
N ALA A 140 8.97 20.34 0.37
CA ALA A 140 9.94 21.37 -0.04
C ALA A 140 9.52 22.05 -1.34
N SER A 141 9.18 21.27 -2.38
CA SER A 141 8.71 21.79 -3.66
C SER A 141 7.44 22.63 -3.52
N VAL A 142 6.43 22.16 -2.78
CA VAL A 142 5.19 22.92 -2.52
C VAL A 142 5.46 24.22 -1.77
N MET A 143 6.42 24.21 -0.84
CA MET A 143 6.81 25.39 -0.07
C MET A 143 7.78 26.30 -0.83
N LYS A 144 8.24 25.89 -2.03
CA LYS A 144 9.29 26.55 -2.82
C LYS A 144 10.60 26.74 -2.01
N LEU A 145 10.91 25.77 -1.15
CA LEU A 145 12.11 25.74 -0.31
C LEU A 145 12.93 24.49 -0.67
N MET A 146 13.60 24.52 -1.82
CA MET A 146 14.55 23.50 -2.26
C MET A 146 15.95 24.13 -2.33
N PRO A 147 16.99 23.55 -1.70
CA PRO A 147 16.99 22.34 -0.87
C PRO A 147 16.10 22.45 0.39
N PRO A 148 15.64 21.31 0.97
CA PRO A 148 14.76 21.33 2.13
C PRO A 148 15.44 21.96 3.36
N THR A 149 14.69 22.78 4.10
CA THR A 149 15.13 23.44 5.34
C THR A 149 14.43 22.85 6.57
N GLN A 150 14.84 23.27 7.78
CA GLN A 150 14.15 22.91 9.03
C GLN A 150 12.63 23.19 8.97
N ALA A 151 12.24 24.32 8.37
CA ALA A 151 10.82 24.67 8.20
C ALA A 151 10.05 23.63 7.36
N VAL A 152 10.70 23.04 6.34
CA VAL A 152 10.13 21.95 5.55
C VAL A 152 9.95 20.70 6.40
N LEU A 153 10.97 20.33 7.18
CA LEU A 153 10.94 19.16 8.07
C LEU A 153 9.81 19.28 9.11
N ASP A 154 9.70 20.42 9.78
CA ASP A 154 8.69 20.67 10.80
C ASP A 154 7.28 20.64 10.20
N SER A 155 7.12 21.25 9.01
CA SER A 155 5.86 21.24 8.28
C SER A 155 5.47 19.82 7.85
N TYR A 156 6.44 19.04 7.37
CA TYR A 156 6.25 17.65 6.99
C TYR A 156 5.87 16.79 8.19
N LEU A 157 6.58 16.88 9.32
CA LEU A 157 6.28 16.11 10.54
C LEU A 157 4.92 16.48 11.15
N THR A 158 4.50 17.74 11.05
CA THR A 158 3.14 18.15 11.43
C THR A 158 2.07 17.45 10.56
N ARG A 159 2.36 17.26 9.26
CA ARG A 159 1.47 16.62 8.29
C ARG A 159 1.60 15.10 8.22
N THR A 160 2.64 14.49 8.73
CA THR A 160 2.83 13.03 8.75
C THR A 160 3.66 12.60 9.97
N PRO A 161 3.13 12.72 11.21
CA PRO A 161 3.90 12.46 12.42
C PRO A 161 4.35 10.99 12.51
N GLY A 162 3.57 10.06 11.97
CA GLY A 162 3.90 8.63 11.93
C GLY A 162 5.07 8.27 11.01
N GLN A 163 5.59 9.20 10.19
CA GLN A 163 6.77 8.98 9.33
C GLN A 163 8.07 9.50 9.95
N ARG A 164 8.04 9.97 11.21
CA ARG A 164 9.22 10.50 11.90
C ARG A 164 10.43 9.56 11.84
N ALA A 165 10.26 8.32 12.28
CA ALA A 165 11.37 7.35 12.28
C ALA A 165 11.92 7.09 10.86
N ALA A 166 11.04 7.05 9.86
CA ALA A 166 11.42 6.83 8.46
C ALA A 166 12.16 8.04 7.86
N VAL A 167 11.75 9.28 8.19
CA VAL A 167 12.37 10.51 7.68
C VAL A 167 13.66 10.87 8.42
N THR A 168 13.84 10.41 9.67
CA THR A 168 15.09 10.60 10.42
C THR A 168 16.32 10.15 9.65
N ARG A 169 16.25 9.00 8.96
CA ARG A 169 17.36 8.51 8.13
C ARG A 169 17.69 9.46 6.97
N PHE A 170 16.67 10.05 6.36
CA PHE A 170 16.88 11.01 5.28
C PHE A 170 17.47 12.33 5.78
N VAL A 171 17.00 12.83 6.93
CA VAL A 171 17.59 14.03 7.55
C VAL A 171 19.05 13.79 7.91
N ARG A 172 19.37 12.63 8.48
CA ARG A 172 20.75 12.21 8.77
C ARG A 172 21.61 12.18 7.49
N TYR A 173 21.10 11.55 6.43
CA TYR A 173 21.76 11.57 5.12
C TYR A 173 22.06 12.98 4.62
N LEU A 174 21.10 13.90 4.71
CA LEU A 174 21.28 15.29 4.27
C LEU A 174 22.37 15.99 5.09
N VAL A 175 22.38 15.81 6.41
CA VAL A 175 23.40 16.42 7.29
C VAL A 175 24.79 15.83 7.02
N GLU A 176 24.89 14.52 6.77
CA GLU A 176 26.18 13.83 6.63
C GLU A 176 26.78 13.95 5.22
N HIS A 177 25.94 14.06 4.18
CA HIS A 177 26.37 13.96 2.77
C HIS A 177 26.13 15.25 1.98
N THR A 178 25.59 16.29 2.61
CA THR A 178 25.33 17.59 1.98
C THR A 178 25.62 18.73 2.95
N ALA A 179 25.62 19.98 2.47
CA ALA A 179 25.79 21.18 3.31
C ALA A 179 24.50 21.63 4.02
N ILE A 180 23.48 20.77 4.11
CA ILE A 180 22.18 21.14 4.68
C ILE A 180 22.17 20.88 6.18
N GLU A 181 22.02 21.93 6.97
CA GLU A 181 21.85 21.85 8.42
C GLU A 181 20.38 21.64 8.79
N MET A 182 20.09 20.50 9.43
CA MET A 182 18.76 20.17 9.94
C MET A 182 18.88 19.30 11.19
N GLN A 183 17.91 19.44 12.08
CA GLN A 183 17.81 18.63 13.29
C GLN A 183 16.42 18.03 13.42
N ILE A 184 16.36 16.80 13.92
CA ILE A 184 15.09 16.15 14.21
C ILE A 184 14.51 16.79 15.49
N PRO A 185 13.40 17.55 15.41
CA PRO A 185 12.86 18.25 16.59
C PRO A 185 12.41 17.25 17.65
N PRO A 186 12.45 17.53 18.96
CA PRO A 186 12.04 16.56 19.99
C PRO A 186 10.58 16.10 19.83
N THR A 187 10.27 14.88 20.27
CA THR A 187 8.89 14.38 20.25
C THR A 187 8.03 15.11 21.27
N ASN A 188 6.87 15.61 20.84
CA ASN A 188 5.82 16.12 21.73
C ASN A 188 4.60 15.17 21.68
N PRO A 189 4.45 14.23 22.64
CA PRO A 189 3.38 13.24 22.65
C PRO A 189 1.98 13.86 22.64
N ALA A 190 1.78 14.94 23.40
CA ALA A 190 0.50 15.65 23.48
C ALA A 190 0.09 16.23 22.11
N ARG A 191 1.03 16.87 21.41
CA ARG A 191 0.81 17.40 20.06
C ARG A 191 0.56 16.29 19.04
N ALA A 192 1.27 15.16 19.14
CA ALA A 192 1.04 14.01 18.26
C ALA A 192 -0.36 13.41 18.45
N HIS A 193 -0.81 13.28 19.70
CA HIS A 193 -2.15 12.84 20.05
C HIS A 193 -3.22 13.81 19.50
N GLN A 194 -3.03 15.12 19.71
CA GLN A 194 -3.93 16.15 19.20
C GLN A 194 -4.04 16.11 17.65
N LEU A 195 -2.93 15.96 16.94
CA LEU A 195 -2.93 15.85 15.48
C LEU A 195 -3.59 14.56 14.97
N LYS A 196 -3.40 13.42 15.68
CA LYS A 196 -4.11 12.17 15.38
C LYS A 196 -5.62 12.36 15.54
N ARG A 197 -6.05 12.96 16.66
CA ARG A 197 -7.46 13.27 16.95
C ARG A 197 -8.08 14.14 15.87
N ARG A 198 -7.43 15.25 15.50
CA ARG A 198 -7.88 16.16 14.43
C ARG A 198 -8.00 15.47 13.06
N ARG A 199 -7.15 14.48 12.75
CA ARG A 199 -7.30 13.69 11.50
C ARG A 199 -8.49 12.77 11.54
N GLN A 200 -8.70 12.08 12.66
CA GLN A 200 -9.85 11.19 12.85
C GLN A 200 -11.15 12.00 12.75
N GLU A 201 -11.22 13.15 13.43
CA GLU A 201 -12.33 14.09 13.37
C GLU A 201 -12.64 14.54 11.93
N ARG A 202 -11.63 15.06 11.20
CA ARG A 202 -11.80 15.45 9.80
C ARG A 202 -12.26 14.30 8.91
N ARG A 203 -11.85 13.07 9.21
CA ARG A 203 -12.27 11.88 8.47
C ARG A 203 -13.73 11.53 8.74
N VAL A 204 -14.18 11.63 10.00
CA VAL A 204 -15.58 11.45 10.38
C VAL A 204 -16.44 12.50 9.71
N LEU A 205 -16.11 13.79 9.85
CA LEU A 205 -16.87 14.89 9.23
C LEU A 205 -17.04 14.73 7.72
N ARG A 206 -15.98 14.28 7.01
CA ARG A 206 -16.04 14.04 5.55
C ARG A 206 -16.95 12.88 5.13
N LEU A 207 -17.22 11.95 6.04
CA LEU A 207 -18.01 10.74 5.77
C LEU A 207 -19.41 10.82 6.36
N MET A 208 -19.63 11.73 7.32
CA MET A 208 -20.88 11.86 8.06
C MET A 208 -22.08 12.14 7.16
N ASP A 209 -21.89 12.94 6.11
CA ASP A 209 -22.96 13.32 5.17
C ASP A 209 -23.09 12.38 3.97
N LYS A 210 -22.35 11.26 3.95
CA LYS A 210 -22.37 10.31 2.83
C LYS A 210 -23.36 9.18 3.11
N PRO A 211 -24.24 8.85 2.16
CA PRO A 211 -25.19 7.75 2.36
C PRO A 211 -24.45 6.42 2.45
N LEU A 212 -24.88 5.56 3.37
CA LEU A 212 -24.34 4.21 3.57
C LEU A 212 -25.12 3.21 2.70
N THR A 213 -24.90 3.28 1.39
CA THR A 213 -25.65 2.51 0.36
C THR A 213 -25.14 1.09 0.16
N ASP A 214 -23.88 0.83 0.53
CA ASP A 214 -23.21 -0.44 0.26
C ASP A 214 -22.21 -0.82 1.37
N ALA A 215 -21.78 -2.09 1.39
CA ALA A 215 -20.86 -2.61 2.40
C ALA A 215 -19.50 -1.86 2.43
N VAL A 216 -19.03 -1.30 1.31
CA VAL A 216 -17.78 -0.52 1.26
C VAL A 216 -17.96 0.82 1.95
N SER A 217 -19.05 1.53 1.67
CA SER A 217 -19.40 2.79 2.33
C SER A 217 -19.59 2.61 3.84
N THR A 218 -20.31 1.56 4.25
CA THR A 218 -20.51 1.18 5.66
C THR A 218 -19.19 0.88 6.36
N ARG A 219 -18.31 0.08 5.75
CA ARG A 219 -16.99 -0.22 6.34
C ARG A 219 -16.09 1.01 6.44
N ARG A 220 -16.16 1.92 5.48
CA ARG A 220 -15.40 3.18 5.50
C ARG A 220 -15.87 4.08 6.64
N TRP A 221 -17.18 4.23 6.81
CA TRP A 221 -17.79 4.95 7.93
C TRP A 221 -17.40 4.31 9.26
N LEU A 222 -17.67 3.01 9.41
CA LEU A 222 -17.43 2.28 10.65
C LEU A 222 -15.97 2.38 11.08
N GLY A 223 -15.02 2.21 10.16
CA GLY A 223 -13.59 2.32 10.48
C GLY A 223 -13.16 3.74 10.88
N ALA A 224 -13.85 4.78 10.40
CA ALA A 224 -13.61 6.15 10.82
C ALA A 224 -14.25 6.44 12.19
N ALA A 225 -15.51 6.03 12.36
CA ALA A 225 -16.32 6.29 13.55
C ALA A 225 -15.82 5.53 14.78
N LEU A 226 -15.55 4.21 14.67
CA LEU A 226 -14.98 3.42 15.77
C LEU A 226 -13.63 3.99 16.23
N SER A 227 -12.81 4.45 15.28
CA SER A 227 -11.50 5.01 15.62
C SER A 227 -11.59 6.36 16.31
N TYR A 228 -12.62 7.16 15.99
CA TYR A 228 -12.82 8.48 16.58
C TYR A 228 -13.59 8.41 17.91
N PHE A 229 -14.74 7.76 17.95
CA PHE A 229 -15.60 7.73 19.14
C PHE A 229 -15.08 6.77 20.21
N HIS A 230 -14.52 5.63 19.80
CA HIS A 230 -14.17 4.53 20.70
C HIS A 230 -12.67 4.22 20.77
N GLY A 231 -11.84 4.96 20.04
CA GLY A 231 -10.38 4.78 20.06
C GLY A 231 -9.88 3.48 19.42
N LEU A 232 -10.76 2.69 18.79
CA LEU A 232 -10.42 1.40 18.19
C LEU A 232 -9.58 1.55 16.91
N ASP A 233 -8.88 0.48 16.53
CA ASP A 233 -8.20 0.44 15.23
C ASP A 233 -9.23 0.44 14.09
N ALA A 234 -9.02 1.26 13.06
CA ALA A 234 -9.88 1.29 11.87
C ALA A 234 -9.95 -0.08 11.15
N ALA A 235 -8.99 -0.97 11.39
CA ALA A 235 -8.99 -2.35 10.92
C ALA A 235 -10.11 -3.19 11.53
N VAL A 236 -10.64 -2.84 12.71
CA VAL A 236 -11.79 -3.51 13.33
C VAL A 236 -12.97 -3.56 12.38
N ALA A 237 -13.23 -2.47 11.63
CA ALA A 237 -14.31 -2.43 10.65
C ALA A 237 -14.16 -3.43 9.47
N ARG A 238 -12.97 -3.99 9.26
CA ARG A 238 -12.75 -5.07 8.28
C ARG A 238 -12.89 -6.46 8.92
N ALA A 239 -12.63 -6.57 10.22
CA ALA A 239 -12.66 -7.83 10.97
C ALA A 239 -14.08 -8.19 11.44
N VAL A 240 -14.90 -7.19 11.73
CA VAL A 240 -16.31 -7.36 12.11
C VAL A 240 -17.10 -7.93 10.92
N LYS A 241 -17.87 -9.00 11.20
CA LYS A 241 -18.79 -9.61 10.22
C LYS A 241 -20.02 -8.73 10.02
N LEU A 242 -20.64 -8.78 8.84
CA LEU A 242 -21.84 -7.97 8.58
C LEU A 242 -23.00 -8.30 9.53
N GLU A 243 -23.11 -9.55 9.97
CA GLU A 243 -24.09 -10.03 10.97
C GLU A 243 -23.92 -9.37 12.34
N GLN A 244 -22.71 -8.92 12.67
CA GLN A 244 -22.38 -8.24 13.93
C GLN A 244 -22.64 -6.72 13.86
N ILE A 245 -23.25 -6.25 12.78
CA ILE A 245 -23.59 -4.84 12.56
C ILE A 245 -25.10 -4.72 12.45
N SER A 246 -25.73 -4.05 13.41
CA SER A 246 -27.16 -3.79 13.40
C SER A 246 -27.44 -2.28 13.42
N ARG A 247 -28.61 -1.87 12.90
CA ARG A 247 -29.07 -0.49 13.03
C ARG A 247 -29.90 -0.35 14.30
N ARG A 248 -29.53 0.58 15.18
CA ARG A 248 -30.30 0.94 16.40
C ARG A 248 -30.18 2.43 16.67
N ASP A 249 -31.30 3.04 17.07
CA ASP A 249 -31.40 4.42 17.56
C ASP A 249 -30.71 5.46 16.66
N GLY A 250 -30.96 5.41 15.35
CA GLY A 250 -30.35 6.34 14.39
C GLY A 250 -28.85 6.12 14.17
N GLY A 251 -28.30 4.98 14.60
CA GLY A 251 -26.89 4.62 14.46
C GLY A 251 -26.66 3.17 14.04
N LEU A 252 -25.38 2.78 14.01
CA LEU A 252 -24.93 1.39 13.89
C LEU A 252 -24.43 0.92 15.25
N LEU A 253 -24.93 -0.23 15.68
CA LEU A 253 -24.39 -0.98 16.81
C LEU A 253 -23.48 -2.08 16.27
N VAL A 254 -22.28 -2.19 16.84
CA VAL A 254 -21.28 -3.17 16.44
C VAL A 254 -20.80 -3.97 17.64
N GLU A 255 -20.94 -5.28 17.56
CA GLU A 255 -20.38 -6.19 18.56
C GLU A 255 -18.95 -6.58 18.19
N TRP A 256 -18.01 -6.34 19.10
CA TRP A 256 -16.60 -6.68 18.90
C TRP A 256 -15.97 -7.15 20.20
N LYS A 257 -15.49 -8.40 20.21
CA LYS A 257 -14.87 -9.06 21.37
C LYS A 257 -15.74 -9.05 22.64
N GLY A 258 -17.06 -9.15 22.48
CA GLY A 258 -18.01 -9.17 23.60
C GLY A 258 -18.44 -7.79 24.11
N ASP A 259 -17.90 -6.70 23.53
CA ASP A 259 -18.34 -5.33 23.81
C ASP A 259 -19.23 -4.82 22.67
N GLU A 260 -20.20 -3.96 23.01
CA GLU A 260 -21.05 -3.26 22.05
C GLU A 260 -20.56 -1.82 21.83
N TYR A 261 -20.41 -1.42 20.57
CA TYR A 261 -19.97 -0.09 20.16
C TYR A 261 -21.03 0.56 19.26
N TRP A 262 -21.67 1.62 19.77
CA TRP A 262 -22.62 2.41 19.00
C TRP A 262 -21.93 3.56 18.25
N VAL A 263 -22.25 3.76 16.97
CA VAL A 263 -21.79 4.92 16.19
C VAL A 263 -22.96 5.59 15.47
N PRO A 264 -23.00 6.92 15.38
CA PRO A 264 -24.13 7.63 14.77
C PRO A 264 -24.23 7.35 13.27
N ILE A 265 -25.41 7.51 12.68
CA ILE A 265 -25.59 7.71 11.24
C ILE A 265 -26.35 9.02 11.08
N VAL A 266 -25.70 10.03 10.49
CA VAL A 266 -26.40 11.29 10.17
C VAL A 266 -26.93 11.15 8.74
N GLY A 267 -28.15 10.66 8.59
CA GLY A 267 -28.93 10.85 7.38
C GLY A 267 -29.86 12.03 7.62
N ARG A 268 -29.93 13.01 6.72
CA ARG A 268 -31.13 13.86 6.65
C ARG A 268 -32.30 12.89 6.47
N ALA A 269 -33.15 12.76 7.50
CA ALA A 269 -34.50 12.27 7.28
C ALA A 269 -35.08 13.16 6.18
N ALA A 270 -35.52 12.54 5.08
CA ALA A 270 -36.40 13.24 4.17
C ALA A 270 -37.63 13.61 5.02
N ASN A 271 -37.77 14.90 5.36
CA ASN A 271 -39.03 15.43 5.83
C ASN A 271 -40.02 15.27 4.66
N SER A 272 -40.75 14.17 4.67
CA SER A 272 -42.02 14.03 3.98
C SER A 272 -43.09 13.93 5.08
N GLY A 273 -43.51 15.10 5.56
CA GLY A 273 -44.80 15.24 6.21
C GLY A 273 -45.78 15.79 5.16
N PRO A 274 -46.98 15.19 5.01
CA PRO A 274 -48.12 15.93 4.48
C PRO A 274 -48.56 17.04 5.45
#